data_AF-V6TPZ0-F1
#
_entry.id   AF-V6TPZ0-F1
#
_cell.length_a   1.000
_cell.length_b   1.000
_cell.length_c   1.000
_cell.angle_alpha   90.00
_cell.angle_beta   90.00
_cell.angle_gamma   90.00
#
_symmetry.space_group_name_H-M   'P 1'
#
loop_
_entity.id
_entity.type
_entity.pdbx_description
1 polymer ?
#
loop_
_entity_poly.entity_id
_entity_poly.type
_entity_poly.pdbx_seq_one_letter_code
_entity_poly.pdbx_strand_id
1 'polypeptide(L)'
;VLSQAKWRSMGGGHLMARADYDVERVVEVLKPFGARQPHLKLILEPGSAFAWQTGCLESTVMDVVEHPVQNGNSRCAVYLLMSDCLEMPYHLIVRGAHVASEHRRGAHSYRADGNSCLGGDLVGNWKFDHPLEIGERLIFET
;
A
#
# COMPACT_ATOMS: atom_id res chain seq x y z
N VAL A 1 16.95 -33.23 12.03
CA VAL A 1 17.17 -31.78 12.30
C VAL A 1 16.16 -31.23 13.30
N LEU A 2 14.83 -31.35 13.10
CA LEU A 2 13.83 -30.79 14.03
C LEU A 2 13.74 -31.48 15.42
N SER A 3 14.24 -32.71 15.55
CA SER A 3 14.22 -33.47 16.81
C SER A 3 15.10 -32.87 17.93
N GLN A 4 16.06 -32.02 17.60
CA GLN A 4 16.96 -31.36 18.56
C GLN A 4 16.63 -29.88 18.76
N ALA A 5 15.72 -29.32 17.96
CA ALA A 5 15.35 -27.90 18.04
C ALA A 5 14.33 -27.66 19.17
N LYS A 6 14.47 -26.54 19.88
CA LYS A 6 13.54 -26.12 20.96
C LYS A 6 12.41 -25.23 20.45
N TRP A 7 12.65 -24.51 19.36
CA TRP A 7 11.69 -23.61 18.75
C TRP A 7 11.90 -23.51 17.25
N ARG A 8 10.85 -23.07 16.55
CA ARG A 8 10.86 -22.81 15.12
C ARG A 8 10.06 -21.55 14.83
N SER A 9 10.70 -20.59 14.16
CA SER A 9 9.99 -19.49 13.53
C SER A 9 9.26 -20.00 12.29
N MET A 10 7.99 -19.64 12.18
CA MET A 10 7.14 -19.85 11.01
C MET A 10 7.16 -18.61 10.10
N GLY A 11 7.92 -17.57 10.48
CA GLY A 11 8.04 -16.32 9.76
C GLY A 11 6.80 -15.41 9.87
N GLY A 12 6.79 -14.39 9.03
CA GLY A 12 5.67 -13.46 8.82
C GLY A 12 4.87 -13.79 7.56
N GLY A 13 4.31 -12.77 6.92
CA GLY A 13 3.51 -12.90 5.67
C GLY A 13 2.09 -13.47 5.88
N HIS A 14 1.76 -13.88 7.10
CA HIS A 14 0.41 -14.25 7.48
C HIS A 14 -0.44 -13.00 7.70
N LEU A 15 -1.18 -12.56 6.69
CA LEU A 15 -2.00 -11.36 6.76
C LEU A 15 -3.33 -11.56 7.53
N MET A 16 -3.23 -12.05 8.77
CA MET A 16 -4.36 -12.55 9.57
C MET A 16 -5.43 -11.51 9.93
N ALA A 17 -5.09 -10.22 9.87
CA ALA A 17 -6.02 -9.13 10.13
C ALA A 17 -6.83 -8.70 8.89
N ARG A 18 -6.53 -9.24 7.71
CA ARG A 18 -7.30 -8.97 6.49
C ARG A 18 -8.63 -9.72 6.53
N ALA A 19 -9.70 -9.07 6.09
CA ALA A 19 -11.08 -9.54 6.28
C ALA A 19 -11.41 -10.92 5.68
N ASP A 20 -10.74 -11.32 4.60
CA ASP A 20 -10.92 -12.60 3.91
C ASP A 20 -9.81 -13.61 4.22
N TYR A 21 -8.99 -13.37 5.25
CA TYR A 21 -7.97 -14.32 5.68
C TYR A 21 -8.59 -15.51 6.44
N ASP A 22 -8.30 -16.72 6.00
CA ASP A 22 -8.79 -17.95 6.63
C ASP A 22 -7.93 -18.33 7.85
N VAL A 23 -8.29 -17.78 9.01
CA VAL A 23 -7.59 -18.00 10.27
C VAL A 23 -7.74 -19.45 10.73
N GLU A 24 -8.93 -20.03 10.56
CA GLU A 24 -9.25 -21.41 10.91
C GLU A 24 -8.32 -22.39 10.20
N ARG A 25 -8.13 -22.22 8.89
CA ARG A 25 -7.23 -23.06 8.09
C ARG A 25 -5.81 -23.01 8.60
N VAL A 26 -5.29 -21.84 9.00
CA VAL A 26 -3.95 -21.74 9.58
C VAL A 26 -3.87 -22.49 10.89
N VAL A 27 -4.86 -22.36 11.76
CA VAL A 27 -4.94 -23.10 13.02
C VAL A 27 -4.99 -24.61 12.77
N GLU A 28 -5.74 -25.06 11.77
CA GLU A 28 -5.82 -26.47 11.34
C GLU A 28 -4.51 -27.02 10.79
N VAL A 29 -3.64 -26.18 10.21
CA VAL A 29 -2.30 -26.61 9.77
C VAL A 29 -1.34 -26.67 10.96
N LEU A 30 -1.34 -25.63 11.80
CA LEU A 30 -0.35 -25.46 12.86
C LEU A 30 -0.57 -26.39 14.05
N LYS A 31 -1.83 -26.67 14.43
CA LYS A 31 -2.14 -27.55 15.56
C LYS A 31 -1.61 -28.98 15.34
N PRO A 32 -1.92 -29.68 14.23
CA PRO A 32 -1.36 -31.01 13.97
C PRO A 32 0.16 -31.00 13.77
N PHE A 33 0.71 -29.93 13.20
CA PHE A 33 2.15 -29.78 13.08
C PHE A 33 2.84 -29.72 14.44
N GLY A 34 2.32 -28.90 15.35
CA GLY A 34 2.80 -28.83 16.74
C GLY A 34 2.60 -30.14 17.50
N ALA A 35 1.47 -30.82 17.31
CA ALA A 35 1.22 -32.11 17.93
C ALA A 35 2.22 -33.21 17.52
N ARG A 36 2.72 -33.17 16.27
CA ARG A 36 3.79 -34.07 15.79
C ARG A 36 5.17 -33.75 16.37
N GLN A 37 5.35 -32.57 16.96
CA GLN A 37 6.63 -32.09 17.49
C GLN A 37 6.41 -31.38 18.85
N PRO A 38 5.96 -32.09 19.90
CA PRO A 38 5.52 -31.48 21.15
C PRO A 38 6.64 -30.76 21.92
N HIS A 39 7.90 -31.09 21.66
CA HIS A 39 9.07 -30.41 22.23
C HIS A 39 9.43 -29.10 21.51
N LEU A 40 8.78 -28.80 20.38
CA LEU A 40 9.11 -27.68 19.50
C LEU A 40 8.09 -26.54 19.67
N LYS A 41 8.53 -25.40 20.19
CA LYS A 41 7.72 -24.18 20.25
C LYS A 41 7.61 -23.52 18.87
N LEU A 42 6.40 -23.28 18.40
CA LEU A 42 6.15 -22.54 17.17
C LEU A 42 6.02 -21.05 17.47
N ILE A 43 6.65 -20.21 16.65
CA ILE A 43 6.61 -18.74 16.76
C ILE A 43 6.16 -18.17 15.42
N LEU A 44 5.22 -17.25 15.44
CA LEU A 44 4.78 -16.45 14.28
C LEU A 44 5.28 -15.03 14.47
N GLU A 45 5.72 -14.40 13.38
CA GLU A 45 6.30 -13.05 13.39
C GLU A 45 5.46 -12.13 12.49
N PRO A 46 4.21 -11.81 12.89
CA PRO A 46 3.34 -10.96 12.09
C PRO A 46 3.88 -9.53 12.04
N GLY A 47 4.29 -9.09 10.84
CA GLY A 47 4.60 -7.69 10.54
C GLY A 47 3.35 -6.95 10.07
N SER A 48 3.08 -7.03 8.77
CA SER A 48 1.94 -6.32 8.14
C SER A 48 0.60 -6.63 8.78
N ALA A 49 0.36 -7.85 9.29
CA ALA A 49 -0.89 -8.18 9.97
C ALA A 49 -1.14 -7.41 11.26
N PHE A 50 -0.09 -6.91 11.93
CA PHE A 50 -0.25 -6.10 13.13
C PHE A 50 -0.70 -4.66 12.79
N ALA A 51 -0.27 -4.13 11.63
CA ALA A 51 -0.53 -2.75 11.22
C ALA A 51 -1.48 -2.61 10.03
N TRP A 52 -2.05 -3.72 9.53
CA TRP A 52 -2.94 -3.76 8.37
C TRP A 52 -4.15 -2.87 8.57
N GLN A 53 -4.33 -1.87 7.69
CA GLN A 53 -5.46 -0.94 7.72
C GLN A 53 -5.68 -0.24 9.09
N THR A 54 -4.59 0.03 9.82
CA THR A 54 -4.64 0.68 11.14
C THR A 54 -4.48 2.21 11.08
N GLY A 55 -4.15 2.76 9.91
CA GLY A 55 -3.91 4.18 9.74
C GLY A 55 -4.09 4.63 8.29
N CYS A 56 -3.74 5.89 8.05
CA CYS A 56 -3.70 6.46 6.72
C CYS A 56 -2.57 7.48 6.65
N LEU A 57 -2.06 7.72 5.45
CA LEU A 57 -1.20 8.87 5.19
C LEU A 57 -2.07 10.02 4.69
N GLU A 58 -1.96 11.15 5.36
CA GLU A 58 -2.60 12.37 4.93
C GLU A 58 -1.59 13.29 4.26
N SER A 59 -1.97 13.83 3.11
CA SER A 59 -1.18 14.82 2.38
C SER A 59 -2.05 16.00 1.97
N THR A 60 -1.42 17.13 1.67
CA THR A 60 -2.10 18.32 1.17
C THR A 60 -1.64 18.60 -0.26
N VAL A 61 -2.57 18.97 -1.14
CA VAL A 61 -2.25 19.43 -2.50
C VAL A 61 -1.49 20.74 -2.40
N MET A 62 -0.19 20.72 -2.72
CA MET A 62 0.66 21.92 -2.63
C MET A 62 0.59 22.81 -3.86
N ASP A 63 0.46 22.20 -5.03
CA ASP A 63 0.36 22.87 -6.32
C ASP A 63 -0.33 21.96 -7.32
N VAL A 64 -0.92 22.56 -8.37
CA VAL A 64 -1.52 21.84 -9.50
C VAL A 64 -0.99 22.45 -10.79
N VAL A 65 -0.08 21.73 -11.43
CA VAL A 65 0.60 22.19 -12.65
C VAL A 65 0.10 21.46 -13.88
N GLU A 66 -0.09 22.19 -14.98
CA GLU A 66 -0.42 21.61 -16.28
C GLU A 66 0.85 21.48 -17.14
N HIS A 67 1.13 20.26 -17.60
CA HIS A 67 2.25 19.98 -18.50
C HIS A 67 1.78 19.41 -19.84
N PRO A 68 2.32 19.90 -20.97
CA PRO A 68 2.03 19.33 -22.26
C PRO A 68 2.63 17.91 -22.36
N VAL A 69 1.80 16.95 -22.73
CA VAL A 69 2.15 15.57 -23.07
C VAL A 69 1.74 15.30 -24.53
N GLN A 70 2.33 14.29 -25.17
CA GLN A 70 2.11 13.97 -26.60
C GLN A 70 0.64 13.95 -27.03
N ASN A 71 -0.27 13.62 -26.10
CA ASN A 71 -1.71 13.53 -26.33
C ASN A 71 -2.53 14.52 -25.49
N GLY A 72 -1.97 15.57 -24.86
CA GLY A 72 -2.73 16.39 -23.90
C GLY A 72 -2.02 17.40 -23.01
N ASN A 73 -2.79 18.03 -22.13
CA ASN A 73 -2.27 18.63 -20.91
C ASN A 73 -2.51 17.60 -19.80
N SER A 74 -1.47 17.24 -19.07
CA SER A 74 -1.56 16.43 -17.85
C SER A 74 -1.51 17.36 -16.64
N ARG A 75 -2.36 17.10 -15.64
CA ARG A 75 -2.31 17.79 -14.35
C ARG A 75 -1.48 16.98 -13.38
N CYS A 76 -0.45 17.59 -12.83
CA CYS A 76 0.33 17.02 -11.74
C CYS A 76 -0.01 17.75 -10.44
N ALA A 77 -0.15 16.99 -9.35
CA ALA A 77 -0.21 17.51 -8.00
C ALA A 77 0.90 16.89 -7.16
N VAL A 78 1.47 17.70 -6.25
CA VAL A 78 2.69 17.37 -5.49
C VAL A 78 2.34 16.99 -4.04
N TYR A 79 2.85 15.85 -3.56
CA TYR A 79 2.52 15.22 -2.27
C TYR A 79 3.75 14.71 -1.49
N LEU A 80 3.52 14.17 -0.29
CA LEU A 80 4.54 13.60 0.59
C LEU A 80 5.13 12.26 0.10
N LEU A 81 6.33 11.96 0.59
CA LEU A 81 7.17 10.83 0.18
C LEU A 81 6.63 9.47 0.65
N MET A 82 6.60 8.49 -0.26
CA MET A 82 6.31 7.09 0.04
C MET A 82 7.35 6.18 -0.62
N SER A 83 8.44 5.90 0.10
CA SER A 83 9.60 5.13 -0.39
C SER A 83 9.22 3.77 -0.96
N ASP A 84 8.30 3.07 -0.32
CA ASP A 84 7.91 1.71 -0.73
C ASP A 84 7.24 1.69 -2.09
N CYS A 85 6.48 2.73 -2.45
CA CYS A 85 5.85 2.85 -3.76
C CYS A 85 6.89 3.06 -4.89
N LEU A 86 8.06 3.61 -4.56
CA LEU A 86 9.17 3.76 -5.50
C LEU A 86 9.97 2.46 -5.64
N GLU A 87 10.17 1.72 -4.55
CA GLU A 87 10.93 0.46 -4.54
C GLU A 87 10.12 -0.73 -5.07
N MET A 88 8.82 -0.75 -4.78
CA MET A 88 7.86 -1.73 -5.26
C MET A 88 6.67 -0.99 -5.87
N PRO A 89 6.56 -0.87 -7.20
CA PRO A 89 5.53 -0.04 -7.82
C PRO A 89 4.14 -0.66 -7.64
N TYR A 90 3.42 -0.21 -6.61
CA TYR A 90 2.01 -0.46 -6.40
C TYR A 90 1.25 0.87 -6.24
N HIS A 91 -0.05 0.84 -6.53
CA HIS A 91 -0.91 2.00 -6.37
C HIS A 91 -1.65 1.94 -5.04
N LEU A 92 -1.64 3.06 -4.33
CA LEU A 92 -2.39 3.22 -3.10
C LEU A 92 -3.86 3.52 -3.39
N ILE A 93 -4.69 3.13 -2.44
CA ILE A 93 -6.09 3.51 -2.41
C ILE A 93 -6.15 4.93 -1.87
N VAL A 94 -6.66 5.86 -2.68
CA VAL A 94 -6.91 7.24 -2.26
C VAL A 94 -8.40 7.38 -2.03
N ARG A 95 -8.78 7.87 -0.84
CA ARG A 95 -10.18 8.04 -0.46
C ARG A 95 -10.83 9.06 -1.39
N GLY A 96 -11.96 8.71 -2.01
CA GLY A 96 -12.65 9.56 -2.98
C GLY A 96 -12.04 9.59 -4.39
N ALA A 97 -11.03 8.75 -4.67
CA ALA A 97 -10.43 8.66 -5.99
C ALA A 97 -10.35 7.22 -6.50
N HIS A 98 -10.22 7.08 -7.81
CA HIS A 98 -10.02 5.79 -8.48
C HIS A 98 -8.63 5.74 -9.09
N VAL A 99 -7.95 4.60 -8.96
CA VAL A 99 -6.68 4.35 -9.66
C VAL A 99 -6.92 4.44 -11.17
N ALA A 100 -6.19 5.31 -11.84
CA ALA A 100 -6.23 5.47 -13.29
C ALA A 100 -5.06 4.71 -13.91
N SER A 101 -5.34 3.62 -14.62
CA SER A 101 -4.30 2.82 -15.29
C SER A 101 -3.61 3.57 -16.44
N GLU A 102 -4.28 4.59 -17.00
CA GLU A 102 -3.77 5.42 -18.08
C GLU A 102 -4.15 6.87 -17.82
N HIS A 103 -3.22 7.79 -18.11
CA HIS A 103 -3.53 9.22 -18.15
C HIS A 103 -4.44 9.49 -19.36
N ARG A 104 -5.75 9.46 -19.15
CA ARG A 104 -6.73 9.80 -20.19
C ARG A 104 -7.07 11.28 -20.14
N ARG A 105 -7.13 11.91 -21.31
CA ARG A 105 -7.69 13.27 -21.48
C ARG A 105 -9.16 13.25 -21.04
N GLY A 106 -9.49 13.88 -19.91
CA GLY A 106 -10.88 14.08 -19.47
C GLY A 106 -11.06 14.10 -17.94
N ALA A 107 -11.96 14.98 -17.49
CA ALA A 107 -12.43 15.30 -16.12
C ALA A 107 -11.62 14.68 -14.97
N HIS A 108 -10.78 15.53 -14.34
CA HIS A 108 -10.23 15.32 -13.00
C HIS A 108 -9.27 14.13 -12.85
N SER A 109 -8.50 13.81 -13.89
CA SER A 109 -7.39 12.85 -13.81
C SER A 109 -6.08 13.58 -13.48
N TYR A 110 -5.41 13.14 -12.42
CA TYR A 110 -4.21 13.76 -11.88
C TYR A 110 -3.10 12.72 -11.75
N ARG A 111 -1.90 13.12 -12.16
CA ARG A 111 -0.65 12.48 -11.77
C ARG A 111 -0.27 12.99 -10.38
N ALA A 112 0.02 12.09 -9.45
CA ALA A 112 0.54 12.48 -8.15
C ALA A 112 2.05 12.27 -8.13
N ASP A 113 2.80 13.35 -8.00
CA ASP A 113 4.25 13.33 -7.80
C ASP A 113 4.57 13.65 -6.34
N GLY A 114 5.70 13.17 -5.84
CA GLY A 114 6.23 13.59 -4.55
C GLY A 114 6.88 14.97 -4.64
N ASN A 115 7.19 15.55 -3.48
CA ASN A 115 7.78 16.88 -3.36
C ASN A 115 9.31 16.91 -3.48
N SER A 116 9.95 15.80 -3.86
CA SER A 116 11.40 15.79 -4.08
C SER A 116 11.77 16.30 -5.47
N CYS A 117 13.03 16.68 -5.66
CA CYS A 117 13.57 17.08 -6.96
C CYS A 117 13.85 15.88 -7.89
N LEU A 118 13.51 14.65 -7.49
CA LEU A 118 13.79 13.45 -8.26
C LEU A 118 12.77 13.33 -9.40
N GLY A 119 13.24 13.25 -10.65
CA GLY A 119 12.35 13.13 -11.81
C GLY A 119 11.48 11.85 -11.83
N GLY A 120 11.85 10.86 -11.01
CA GLY A 120 11.11 9.62 -10.81
C GLY A 120 10.26 9.58 -9.53
N ASP A 121 10.06 10.72 -8.85
CA ASP A 121 9.20 10.82 -7.67
C ASP A 121 7.71 10.78 -8.07
N LEU A 122 7.32 9.72 -8.77
CA LEU A 122 5.98 9.48 -9.26
C LEU A 122 5.33 8.44 -8.37
N VAL A 123 4.23 8.82 -7.73
CA VAL A 123 3.46 7.93 -6.86
C VAL A 123 2.42 7.15 -7.67
N GLY A 124 1.79 7.79 -8.66
CA GLY A 124 0.78 7.15 -9.51
C GLY A 124 -0.18 8.12 -10.17
N ASN A 125 -1.29 7.58 -10.70
CA ASN A 125 -2.33 8.36 -11.34
C ASN A 125 -3.70 8.03 -10.72
N TRP A 126 -4.46 9.07 -10.41
CA TRP A 126 -5.80 8.95 -9.85
C TRP A 126 -6.80 9.82 -10.60
N LYS A 127 -8.05 9.38 -10.59
CA LYS A 127 -9.19 10.15 -11.09
C LYS A 127 -10.11 10.49 -9.93
N PHE A 128 -10.43 11.77 -9.81
CA PHE A 128 -11.34 12.34 -8.82
C PHE A 128 -12.68 12.65 -9.48
N ASP A 129 -13.71 12.92 -8.69
CA ASP A 129 -15.01 13.38 -9.14
C ASP A 129 -15.10 14.92 -9.28
N HIS A 130 -14.09 15.64 -8.81
CA HIS A 130 -13.97 17.09 -8.86
C HIS A 130 -12.53 17.54 -9.20
N PRO A 131 -12.31 18.78 -9.65
CA PRO A 131 -10.97 19.31 -9.79
C PRO A 131 -10.32 19.48 -8.42
N LEU A 132 -9.11 18.95 -8.24
CA LEU A 132 -8.32 19.19 -7.04
C LEU A 132 -8.00 20.67 -6.86
N GLU A 133 -8.07 21.13 -5.62
CA GLU A 133 -7.73 22.49 -5.21
C GLU A 133 -6.46 22.52 -4.36
N ILE A 134 -5.68 23.60 -4.49
CA ILE A 134 -4.51 23.82 -3.62
C ILE A 134 -4.99 23.96 -2.16
N GLY A 135 -4.37 23.21 -1.25
CA GLY A 135 -4.76 23.13 0.15
C GLY A 135 -5.74 22.00 0.46
N GLU A 136 -6.24 21.28 -0.55
CA GLU A 136 -7.11 20.12 -0.35
C GLU A 136 -6.35 18.96 0.30
N ARG A 137 -7.00 18.24 1.22
CA ARG A 137 -6.44 17.10 1.93
C ARG A 137 -6.76 15.81 1.20
N LEU A 138 -5.73 15.05 0.85
CA LEU A 138 -5.83 13.70 0.33
C LEU A 138 -5.47 12.67 1.40
N ILE A 139 -6.20 11.57 1.42
CA ILE A 139 -6.02 10.47 2.37
C ILE A 139 -5.69 9.20 1.57
N PHE A 140 -4.49 8.67 1.81
CA PHE A 140 -3.99 7.41 1.27
C PHE A 140 -4.17 6.32 2.34
N GLU A 141 -4.90 5.25 2.01
CA GLU A 141 -5.13 4.13 2.92
C GLU A 141 -3.94 3.16 2.95
N THR A 142 -3.66 2.58 4.13
CA THR A 142 -2.63 1.54 4.33
C THR A 142 -3.20 0.13 4.47
#